data_AF-A0A7W9WGA2-F1
#
_entry.id   AF-A0A7W9WGA2-F1
#
_cell.length_a   1.000
_cell.length_b   1.000
_cell.length_c   1.000
_cell.angle_alpha   90.00
_cell.angle_beta   90.00
_cell.angle_gamma   90.00
#
_symmetry.space_group_name_H-M   'P 1'
#
loop_
_entity.id
_entity.type
_entity.pdbx_description
1 polymer ?
#
loop_
_entity_poly.entity_id
_entity_poly.type
_entity_poly.pdbx_seq_one_letter_code
_entity_poly.pdbx_strand_id
1 'polypeptide(L)' 'MSITQQYLLDAYRAHSLGEPVPPAPGTHDRRVVREWRGERRLRAVLAGRPVRHRFRDALGRWRRRPT' A
#
# COMPACT_ATOMS: atom_id res chain seq x y z
N MET A 1 -10.16 1.53 23.93
CA MET A 1 -8.77 1.82 23.55
C MET A 1 -8.50 1.24 22.16
N SER A 2 -7.97 2.03 21.22
CA SER A 2 -7.63 1.58 19.86
C SER A 2 -6.17 1.11 19.77
N ILE A 3 -5.87 0.13 18.92
CA ILE A 3 -4.52 -0.41 18.73
C ILE A 3 -3.51 0.66 18.29
N THR A 4 -3.95 1.63 17.50
CA THR A 4 -3.12 2.77 17.08
C THR A 4 -2.84 3.73 18.24
N GLN A 5 -3.81 3.93 19.14
CA GLN A 5 -3.63 4.79 20.32
C GLN A 5 -2.63 4.17 21.29
N GLN A 6 -2.72 2.86 21.53
CA GLN A 6 -1.77 2.13 22.36
C GLN A 6 -0.35 2.20 21.77
N TYR A 7 -0.22 1.97 20.45
CA TYR A 7 1.05 2.08 19.75
C TYR A 7 1.72 3.45 19.93
N LEU A 8 0.96 4.54 19.89
CA LEU A 8 1.52 5.89 20.09
C LEU A 8 2.09 6.08 21.50
N LEU A 9 1.42 5.53 22.52
CA LEU A 9 1.91 5.58 23.90
C LEU A 9 3.16 4.71 24.09
N ASP A 10 3.17 3.52 23.50
CA ASP A 10 4.32 2.61 23.58
C ASP A 10 5.53 3.15 22.82
N ALA A 11 5.32 3.80 21.67
CA ALA A 11 6.38 4.48 20.93
C ALA A 11 6.95 5.68 21.73
N TYR A 12 6.09 6.47 22.37
CA TYR A 12 6.53 7.57 23.22
C TYR A 12 7.33 7.07 24.44
N ARG A 13 6.88 5.98 25.07
CA ARG A 13 7.60 5.33 26.17
C ARG A 13 8.95 4.78 25.72
N ALA A 14 8.99 4.05 24.60
CA ALA A 14 10.24 3.51 24.05
C ALA A 14 11.26 4.63 23.77
N HIS A 15 10.80 5.74 23.18
CA HIS A 15 11.65 6.90 22.92
C HIS A 15 12.16 7.55 24.21
N SER A 16 11.35 7.59 25.26
CA SER A 16 11.74 8.15 26.56
C SER A 16 12.73 7.26 27.32
N LEU A 17 12.68 5.94 27.08
CA LEU A 17 13.55 4.95 27.71
C LEU A 17 14.81 4.62 26.88
N GLY A 18 14.95 5.18 25.67
CA GLY A 18 16.04 4.83 24.75
C GLY A 18 15.92 3.43 24.15
N GLU A 19 14.74 2.83 24.24
CA GLU A 19 14.43 1.50 23.72
C GLU A 19 14.00 1.58 22.25
N PRO A 20 14.21 0.50 21.46
CA PRO A 20 13.80 0.48 20.07
C PRO A 20 12.28 0.60 19.94
N VAL A 21 11.84 1.49 19.04
CA VAL A 21 10.42 1.75 18.81
C VAL A 21 9.75 0.48 18.26
N PRO A 22 8.59 0.07 18.83
CA PRO A 22 7.86 -1.08 18.30
C PRO A 22 7.49 -0.87 16.82
N PRO A 23 7.38 -1.94 16.02
CA PRO A 23 7.00 -1.81 14.61
C PRO A 23 5.58 -1.26 14.49
N ALA A 24 5.38 -0.32 13.56
CA ALA A 24 4.07 0.29 13.37
C ALA A 24 3.01 -0.74 12.98
N PRO A 25 1.83 -0.74 13.64
CA PRO A 25 0.75 -1.65 13.32
C PRO A 25 0.31 -1.46 11.86
N GLY A 26 0.06 -2.58 11.15
CA GLY A 26 -0.34 -2.56 9.75
C GLY A 26 0.79 -2.42 8.72
N THR A 27 2.06 -2.36 9.15
CA THR A 27 3.21 -2.38 8.22
C THR A 27 3.31 -3.72 7.50
N HIS A 28 3.08 -4.82 8.22
CA HIS A 28 3.05 -6.16 7.64
C HIS A 28 1.90 -6.33 6.65
N ASP A 29 0.72 -5.83 7.00
CA ASP A 29 -0.48 -5.90 6.15
C ASP A 29 -0.31 -5.12 4.85
N ARG A 30 0.36 -3.95 4.90
CA ARG A 30 0.68 -3.16 3.69
C ARG A 30 1.62 -3.90 2.75
N ARG A 31 2.59 -4.67 3.28
CA ARG A 31 3.50 -5.50 2.49
C ARG A 31 2.75 -6.64 1.81
N VAL A 32 1.94 -7.36 2.57
CA VAL A 32 1.07 -8.46 2.08
C VAL A 32 0.11 -7.95 1.00
N VAL A 33 -0.53 -6.81 1.21
CA VAL A 33 -1.44 -6.20 0.22
C VAL A 33 -0.70 -5.78 -1.05
N ARG A 34 0.55 -5.29 -0.96
CA ARG A 34 1.39 -4.96 -2.13
C ARG A 34 1.76 -6.21 -2.91
N GLU A 35 2.21 -7.24 -2.22
CA GLU A 35 2.62 -8.51 -2.80
C GLU A 35 1.46 -9.21 -3.50
N TRP A 36 0.31 -9.28 -2.84
CA TRP A 36 -0.93 -9.80 -3.42
C TRP A 36 -1.41 -9.00 -4.65
N ARG A 37 -1.18 -7.68 -4.67
CA ARG A 37 -1.46 -6.86 -5.86
C ARG A 37 -0.50 -7.19 -7.02
N GLY A 38 0.76 -7.48 -6.70
CA GLY A 38 1.78 -7.94 -7.65
C GLY A 38 1.42 -9.29 -8.25
N GLU A 39 1.09 -10.28 -7.42
CA GLU A 39 0.64 -11.59 -7.88
C GLU A 39 -0.60 -11.51 -8.77
N ARG A 40 -1.61 -10.72 -8.39
CA ARG A 40 -2.81 -10.54 -9.23
C ARG A 40 -2.49 -9.91 -10.58
N ARG A 41 -1.52 -9.00 -10.63
CA ARG A 41 -1.05 -8.39 -11.88
C ARG A 41 -0.32 -9.43 -12.74
N LEU A 42 0.52 -10.25 -12.14
CA LEU A 42 1.23 -11.33 -12.82
C LEU A 42 0.24 -12.37 -13.36
N ARG A 43 -0.72 -12.82 -12.54
CA ARG A 43 -1.78 -13.75 -12.96
C ARG A 43 -2.64 -13.18 -14.09
N ALA A 44 -2.94 -11.87 -14.07
CA ALA A 44 -3.65 -11.24 -15.16
C ALA A 44 -2.86 -11.27 -16.49
N VAL A 45 -1.55 -11.05 -16.43
CA VAL A 45 -0.66 -11.13 -17.60
C VAL A 45 -0.55 -12.58 -18.11
N LEU A 46 -0.37 -13.55 -17.21
CA LEU A 46 -0.32 -14.98 -17.55
C LEU A 46 -1.65 -15.48 -18.14
N ALA A 47 -2.78 -14.96 -17.66
CA ALA A 47 -4.11 -15.23 -18.21
C ALA A 47 -4.37 -14.54 -19.56
N GLY A 48 -3.34 -13.97 -20.20
CA GLY A 48 -3.47 -13.30 -21.50
C GLY A 48 -4.30 -12.01 -21.46
N ARG A 49 -4.62 -11.49 -20.26
CA ARG A 49 -5.37 -10.25 -20.12
C ARG A 49 -4.37 -9.09 -20.13
N PRO A 50 -4.23 -8.35 -21.25
CA PRO A 50 -3.29 -7.25 -21.30
C PRO A 50 -3.70 -6.21 -20.25
N VAL A 51 -2.70 -5.54 -19.66
CA VAL A 51 -2.82 -4.46 -18.66
C VAL A 51 -3.43 -3.20 -19.30
N ARG A 52 -4.52 -3.36 -20.05
CA ARG A 52 -5.18 -2.35 -20.89
C ARG A 52 -6.07 -1.40 -20.12
N HIS A 53 -6.43 -1.70 -18.87
CA HIS A 53 -7.29 -0.82 -18.08
C HIS A 53 -6.59 0.51 -17.75
N ARG A 54 -5.31 0.48 -17.34
CA ARG A 54 -4.60 1.71 -16.95
C ARG A 54 -4.21 2.57 -18.14
N PHE A 55 -3.85 1.95 -19.27
CA PHE A 55 -3.51 2.68 -20.49
C PHE A 55 -4.75 3.33 -21.13
N ARG A 56 -5.90 2.65 -21.16
CA ARG A 56 -7.14 3.26 -21.69
C ARG A 56 -7.62 4.44 -20.84
N ASP A 57 -7.53 4.36 -19.52
CA ASP A 57 -7.91 5.47 -18.64
C ASP A 57 -6.93 6.64 -18.71
N ALA A 58 -5.63 6.37 -18.89
CA ALA A 58 -4.63 7.40 -19.10
C ALA A 58 -4.79 8.09 -20.47
N LEU A 59 -5.00 7.30 -21.54
CA LEU A 59 -5.29 7.80 -22.89
C LEU A 59 -6.61 8.58 -22.94
N GLY A 60 -7.65 8.09 -22.26
CA GLY A 60 -8.94 8.77 -22.16
C GLY A 60 -8.84 10.10 -21.42
N ARG A 61 -7.98 10.21 -20.40
CA ARG A 61 -7.68 11.47 -19.72
C ARG A 61 -6.87 12.42 -20.60
N TRP A 62 -5.88 11.91 -21.32
CA TRP A 62 -5.06 12.73 -22.22
C TRP A 62 -5.89 13.33 -23.35
N ARG A 63 -6.81 12.54 -23.92
CA ARG A 63 -7.74 12.96 -24.97
C ARG A 63 -8.86 13.91 -24.48
N ARG A 64 -9.02 14.07 -23.17
CA ARG A 64 -9.98 15.00 -22.53
C ARG A 64 -9.32 16.27 -21.98
N ARG A 65 -8.03 16.51 -22.24
CA ARG A 65 -7.45 17.83 -22.00
C ARG A 65 -7.72 18.72 -23.22
N PRO A 66 -8.64 19.70 -23.16
CA PRO A 66 -8.59 20.80 -24.10
C PRO A 66 -7.36 21.65 -23.77
N THR A 67 -6.63 22.01 -24.82
CA THR A 67 -5.61 23.08 -24.82
C THR A 67 -6.17 24.39 -24.32
#